data_AF-A0A8H8NQT7-F1
#
_entry.id   AF-A0A8H8NQT7-F1
#
_cell.length_a   1.000
_cell.length_b   1.000
_cell.length_c   1.000
_cell.angle_alpha   90.00
_cell.angle_beta   90.00
_cell.angle_gamma   90.00
#
_symmetry.space_group_name_H-M   'P 1'
#
loop_
_entity.id
_entity.type
_entity.pdbx_description
1 polymer ?
#
loop_
_entity_poly.entity_id
_entity_poly.type
_entity_poly.pdbx_seq_one_letter_code
_entity_poly.pdbx_strand_id
1 'polypeptide(L)' 'MNRSEPAIVNGTREVHPGLIMTGMELSEHDGANRMGPTFGAMMASGIKAAHEALKIFDSHEIVDGEVIGPKTLN' A
#
# COMPACT_ATOMS: atom_id res chain seq x y z
N MET A 1 -5.54 -16.72 14.80
CA MET A 1 -4.61 -15.85 15.55
C MET A 1 -3.15 -16.20 15.22
N ASN A 2 -2.69 -16.19 13.96
CA ASN A 2 -1.31 -16.67 13.65
C ASN A 2 -0.64 -16.16 12.37
N ARG A 3 -1.17 -15.13 11.68
CA ARG A 3 -0.56 -14.66 10.42
C ARG A 3 -0.56 -13.13 10.31
N SER A 4 0.20 -12.49 11.18
CA SER A 4 0.48 -11.04 11.16
C SER A 4 1.19 -10.62 9.87
N GLU A 5 2.19 -11.38 9.43
CA GLU A 5 2.95 -11.08 8.21
C GLU A 5 2.09 -11.09 6.92
N PRO A 6 1.28 -12.13 6.63
CA PRO A 6 0.39 -12.13 5.46
C PRO A 6 -0.65 -11.00 5.47
N ALA A 7 -1.13 -10.57 6.63
CA ALA A 7 -2.09 -9.46 6.71
C ALA A 7 -1.47 -8.17 6.15
N ILE A 8 -0.21 -7.90 6.48
CA ILE A 8 0.49 -6.70 5.99
C ILE A 8 0.77 -6.78 4.49
N VAL A 9 1.32 -7.91 4.01
CA VAL A 9 1.63 -8.06 2.59
C VAL A 9 0.35 -7.97 1.75
N ASN A 10 -0.71 -8.70 2.14
CA ASN A 10 -1.94 -8.72 1.36
C ASN A 10 -2.74 -7.42 1.48
N GLY A 11 -2.66 -6.72 2.61
CA GLY A 11 -3.39 -5.48 2.83
C GLY A 11 -2.75 -4.23 2.20
N THR A 12 -1.45 -4.25 1.89
CA THR A 12 -0.73 -3.09 1.30
C THR A 12 -1.41 -2.64 0.01
N ARG A 13 -1.85 -1.38 -0.04
CA ARG A 13 -2.70 -0.84 -1.12
C ARG A 13 -2.77 0.68 -1.05
N GLU A 14 -3.37 1.27 -2.07
CA GLU A 14 -3.95 2.61 -2.01
C GLU A 14 -5.15 2.63 -1.04
N VAL A 15 -5.01 3.31 0.10
CA VAL A 15 -6.08 3.42 1.12
C VAL A 15 -6.98 4.63 0.88
N HIS A 16 -6.46 5.62 0.14
CA HIS A 16 -7.15 6.81 -0.35
C HIS A 16 -6.49 7.20 -1.68
N PRO A 17 -7.18 7.80 -2.66
CA PRO A 17 -6.56 8.31 -3.88
C PRO A 17 -5.22 9.02 -3.63
N GLY A 18 -4.15 8.49 -4.21
CA GLY A 18 -2.76 8.95 -4.07
C GLY A 18 -2.01 8.53 -2.80
N LEU A 19 -2.65 7.87 -1.85
CA LEU A 19 -2.07 7.48 -0.57
C LEU A 19 -1.96 5.95 -0.46
N ILE A 20 -0.73 5.46 -0.54
CA ILE A 20 -0.42 4.04 -0.32
C ILE A 20 0.02 3.85 1.13
N MET A 21 -0.61 2.91 1.83
CA MET A 21 -0.11 2.43 3.13
C MET A 21 0.55 1.07 2.97
N THR A 22 1.69 0.92 3.63
CA THR A 22 2.58 -0.24 3.56
C THR A 22 3.25 -0.50 4.92
N GLY A 23 3.85 -1.68 5.08
CA GLY A 23 4.57 -2.06 6.30
C GLY A 23 3.70 -2.01 7.55
N MET A 24 4.31 -1.66 8.68
CA MET A 24 3.63 -1.63 9.98
C MET A 24 2.66 -0.46 10.14
N GLU A 25 2.76 0.60 9.36
CA GLU A 25 1.76 1.68 9.39
C GLU A 25 0.37 1.15 9.03
N LEU A 26 0.30 0.24 8.07
CA LEU A 26 -0.93 -0.43 7.69
C LEU A 26 -1.57 -1.22 8.84
N SER A 27 -0.78 -1.71 9.81
CA SER A 27 -1.35 -2.45 10.94
C SER A 27 -2.17 -1.57 11.86
N GLU A 28 -1.75 -0.32 12.03
CA GLU A 28 -2.49 0.67 12.82
C GLU A 28 -3.79 1.08 12.12
N HIS A 29 -3.75 1.21 10.79
CA HIS A 29 -4.92 1.53 9.98
C HIS A 29 -5.95 0.37 9.95
N ASP A 30 -5.50 -0.86 9.65
CA ASP A 30 -6.40 -2.01 9.45
C ASP A 30 -6.63 -2.84 10.73
N GLY A 31 -6.01 -2.49 11.86
CA GLY A 31 -6.12 -3.23 13.13
C GLY A 31 -5.46 -4.61 13.11
N ALA A 32 -4.36 -4.76 12.36
CA ALA A 32 -3.65 -6.03 12.23
C ALA A 32 -2.69 -6.31 13.40
N ASN A 33 -2.44 -7.59 13.68
CA ASN A 33 -1.46 -7.99 14.69
C ASN A 33 -0.03 -7.62 14.27
N ARG A 34 0.78 -7.14 15.21
CA ARG A 34 2.24 -6.97 15.04
C ARG A 34 2.97 -8.31 14.87
N MET A 35 4.02 -8.36 14.03
CA MET A 35 4.80 -9.60 13.79
C MET A 35 6.04 -9.79 14.67
N GLY A 36 6.46 -8.78 15.44
CA GLY A 36 7.67 -8.86 16.27
C GLY A 36 8.95 -8.74 15.43
N PRO A 37 10.07 -9.37 15.82
CA PRO A 37 11.39 -9.18 15.18
C PRO A 37 11.54 -10.02 13.90
N THR A 38 10.60 -9.93 12.97
CA THR A 38 10.67 -10.53 11.64
C THR A 38 10.41 -9.47 10.58
N PHE A 39 11.11 -9.56 9.44
CA PHE A 39 11.13 -8.50 8.42
C PHE A 39 10.64 -8.97 7.04
N GLY A 40 10.25 -10.24 6.91
CA GLY A 40 9.84 -10.81 5.62
C GLY A 40 8.64 -10.07 5.03
N ALA A 41 7.63 -9.80 5.86
CA ALA A 41 6.48 -9.00 5.45
C ALA A 41 6.84 -7.57 5.08
N MET A 42 7.81 -6.95 5.76
CA MET A 42 8.20 -5.56 5.46
C MET A 42 8.78 -5.44 4.06
N MET A 43 9.69 -6.36 3.70
CA MET A 43 10.27 -6.40 2.35
C MET A 43 9.20 -6.71 1.29
N ALA A 44 8.38 -7.74 1.50
CA ALA A 44 7.33 -8.10 0.54
C ALA A 44 6.24 -7.02 0.39
N SER A 45 5.88 -6.36 1.50
CA SER A 45 4.95 -5.23 1.52
C SER A 45 5.51 -4.03 0.77
N GLY A 46 6.79 -3.69 0.95
CA GLY A 46 7.45 -2.63 0.17
C GLY A 46 7.47 -2.91 -1.34
N ILE A 47 7.75 -4.16 -1.74
CA ILE A 47 7.68 -4.58 -3.15
C ILE A 47 6.25 -4.39 -3.69
N LYS A 48 5.23 -4.79 -2.93
CA LYS A 48 3.84 -4.58 -3.32
C LYS A 48 3.48 -3.10 -3.42
N ALA A 49 3.91 -2.27 -2.47
CA ALA A 49 3.68 -0.83 -2.51
C ALA A 49 4.27 -0.18 -3.76
N ALA A 50 5.47 -0.61 -4.19
CA ALA A 50 6.07 -0.14 -5.44
C ALA A 50 5.21 -0.51 -6.67
N HIS A 51 4.63 -1.72 -6.71
CA HIS A 51 3.70 -2.10 -7.78
C HIS A 51 2.40 -1.29 -7.75
N GLU A 52 1.84 -1.02 -6.56
CA GLU A 52 0.66 -0.16 -6.44
C GLU A 52 0.98 1.28 -6.88
N ALA A 53 2.17 1.80 -6.55
CA ALA A 53 2.59 3.13 -6.99
C ALA A 53 2.67 3.25 -8.52
N LEU A 54 3.24 2.25 -9.20
CA LEU A 54 3.26 2.20 -10.67
C LEU A 54 1.84 2.17 -11.23
N LYS A 55 0.97 1.33 -10.68
CA LYS A 55 -0.43 1.22 -11.11
C LYS A 55 -1.19 2.54 -10.91
N ILE A 56 -1.02 3.23 -9.79
CA ILE A 56 -1.65 4.53 -9.51
C ILE A 56 -1.12 5.58 -10.48
N PHE A 57 0.19 5.64 -10.69
CA PHE A 57 0.81 6.57 -11.64
C PHE A 57 0.27 6.41 -13.07
N ASP A 58 0.00 5.17 -13.47
CA ASP A 58 -0.59 4.87 -14.78
C ASP A 58 -2.08 5.19 -14.84
N SER A 59 -2.82 5.04 -13.74
CA SER A 59 -4.29 5.13 -13.71
C SER A 59 -4.87 6.45 -13.21
N HIS A 60 -4.09 7.30 -12.53
CA HIS A 60 -4.54 8.57 -11.97
C HIS A 60 -3.96 9.78 -12.71
N GLU A 61 -4.77 10.82 -12.86
CA GLU A 61 -4.32 12.12 -13.32
C GLU A 61 -3.61 12.83 -12.16
N ILE A 62 -2.36 13.23 -12.41
CA ILE A 62 -1.48 13.85 -11.43
C ILE A 62 -1.02 15.20 -11.99
N VAL A 63 -1.33 16.28 -11.30
CA VAL A 63 -0.95 17.65 -11.67
C VAL A 63 -0.14 18.24 -10.53
N ASP A 64 1.07 18.73 -10.85
CA ASP A 64 2.02 19.29 -9.87
C ASP A 64 2.31 18.39 -8.65
N GLY A 65 2.20 17.07 -8.83
CA GLY A 65 2.43 16.08 -7.78
C GLY A 65 1.19 15.71 -6.96
N GLU A 66 0.02 16.30 -7.25
CA GLU A 66 -1.24 15.97 -6.59
C GLU A 66 -2.13 15.08 -7.46
N VAL A 67 -2.72 14.05 -6.85
CA VAL A 67 -3.73 13.20 -7.51
C VAL A 67 -5.05 13.95 -7.57
N ILE A 68 -5.50 14.32 -8.77
CA ILE A 68 -6.74 15.09 -8.99
C ILE A 68 -7.92 14.23 -9.42
N GLY A 69 -7.68 12.99 -9.86
CA GLY A 69 -8.72 12.05 -10.25
C GLY A 69 -8.20 10.84 -11.01
N PRO A 70 -9.07 9.92 -11.46
CA PRO A 70 -8.69 8.88 -12.40
C PRO A 70 -8.37 9.48 -13.77
N LYS A 71 -7.40 8.91 -14.50
CA LYS A 71 -7.16 9.30 -15.89
C LYS A 71 -8.41 9.01 -16.72
N THR A 72 -8.88 10.02 -17.43
CA THR A 72 -9.94 9.84 -18.42
C THR A 72 -9.35 9.11 -19.62
N LEU A 73 -9.80 7.88 -19.89
CA LEU A 73 -9.46 7.18 -21.14
C LEU A 73 -10.18 7.90 -22.29
N ASN A 74 -9.41 8.48 -23.21
CA ASN A 74 -9.93 8.97 -24.49
C ASN A 74 -10.31 7.81 -25.41
#